data_AF-A0A482PP10-F1
#
_entry.id   AF-A0A482PP10-F1
#
_cell.length_a   1.000
_cell.length_b   1.000
_cell.length_c   1.000
_cell.angle_alpha   90.00
_cell.angle_beta   90.00
_cell.angle_gamma   90.00
#
_symmetry.space_group_name_H-M   'P 1'
#
loop_
_entity.id
_entity.type
_entity.pdbx_description
1 polymer ?
#
loop_
_entity_poly.entity_id
_entity_poly.type
_entity_poly.pdbx_seq_one_letter_code
_entity_poly.pdbx_strand_id
1 'polypeptide(L)' 'MDVISVSGKQAQLTIRENGLIILNTALNEICNGISVPESKTRIGISKEEVCTLINDISLVLDNMIV' A
#
# COMPACT_ATOMS: atom_id res chain seq x y z
N MET A 1 -1.97 -5.90 -7.36
CA MET A 1 -1.52 -6.78 -6.25
C MET A 1 -2.23 -8.12 -6.39
N ASP A 2 -1.72 -9.21 -5.82
CA ASP A 2 -2.41 -10.50 -5.87
C ASP A 2 -2.63 -11.06 -4.47
N VAL A 3 -3.83 -11.58 -4.19
CA VAL A 3 -4.17 -12.22 -2.91
C VAL A 3 -3.85 -13.71 -2.99
N ILE A 4 -3.00 -14.20 -2.08
CA ILE A 4 -2.63 -15.62 -2.01
C ILE A 4 -3.63 -16.38 -1.15
N SER A 5 -3.95 -15.86 0.04
CA SER A 5 -4.92 -16.47 0.96
C SER A 5 -5.49 -15.45 1.93
N VAL A 6 -6.70 -15.74 2.41
CA VAL A 6 -7.35 -15.03 3.52
C VAL A 6 -7.85 -16.07 4.50
N SER A 7 -7.53 -15.93 5.79
CA SER A 7 -7.96 -16.85 6.85
C SER A 7 -8.19 -16.07 8.14
N GLY A 8 -9.48 -15.88 8.48
CA GLY A 8 -9.88 -15.08 9.64
C GLY A 8 -9.28 -13.68 9.57
N LYS A 9 -8.50 -13.29 10.59
CA LYS A 9 -7.87 -11.96 10.69
C LYS A 9 -6.51 -11.84 9.98
N GLN A 10 -6.20 -12.75 9.06
CA GLN A 10 -4.93 -12.76 8.34
C GLN A 10 -5.15 -12.83 6.83
N ALA A 11 -4.32 -12.11 6.09
CA ALA A 11 -4.24 -12.20 4.64
C ALA A 11 -2.77 -12.33 4.22
N GLN A 12 -2.52 -13.18 3.23
CA GLN A 12 -1.23 -13.33 2.58
C GLN A 12 -1.33 -12.72 1.18
N LEU A 13 -0.45 -11.77 0.88
CA LEU A 13 -0.48 -10.97 -0.34
C LEU A 13 0.85 -11.08 -1.08
N THR A 14 0.79 -11.11 -2.42
CA THR A 14 1.93 -10.85 -3.28
C THR A 14 1.89 -9.39 -3.72
N ILE A 15 2.92 -8.64 -3.35
CA ILE A 15 3.06 -7.22 -3.65
C ILE A 15 4.26 -7.04 -4.57
N ARG A 16 4.07 -6.31 -5.68
CA ARG A 16 5.16 -5.98 -6.61
C ARG A 16 6.07 -4.91 -6.00
N GLU A 17 7.29 -4.79 -6.52
CA GLU A 17 8.29 -3.81 -6.05
C GLU A 17 7.73 -2.40 -5.87
N ASN A 18 7.05 -1.83 -6.88
CA ASN A 18 6.43 -0.50 -6.77
C ASN A 18 5.48 -0.38 -5.58
N GLY A 19 4.70 -1.44 -5.29
CA GLY A 19 3.81 -1.45 -4.13
C GLY A 19 4.56 -1.42 -2.81
N LEU A 20 5.69 -2.15 -2.71
CA LEU A 20 6.55 -2.13 -1.53
C LEU A 20 7.19 -0.76 -1.31
N ILE A 21 7.62 -0.12 -2.40
CA ILE A 21 8.16 1.24 -2.36
C ILE A 21 7.10 2.22 -1.84
N ILE A 22 5.87 2.18 -2.37
CA ILE A 22 4.76 3.03 -1.92
C ILE A 22 4.50 2.83 -0.43
N LEU A 23 4.37 1.58 0.03
CA LEU A 23 4.13 1.27 1.44
C LEU A 23 5.26 1.78 2.33
N ASN A 24 6.51 1.51 1.96
CA ASN A 24 7.66 1.94 2.73
C ASN A 24 7.73 3.47 2.83
N THR A 25 7.51 4.18 1.73
CA THR A 25 7.51 5.65 1.74
C THR A 25 6.38 6.21 2.60
N ALA A 26 5.16 5.72 2.45
CA ALA A 26 4.03 6.19 3.25
C ALA A 26 4.25 5.92 4.75
N LEU A 27 4.71 4.73 5.11
CA LEU A 27 5.04 4.39 6.50
C LEU A 27 6.17 5.27 7.03
N ASN A 28 7.22 5.49 6.23
CA ASN A 28 8.36 6.31 6.62
C ASN A 28 7.95 7.78 6.83
N GLU A 29 7.09 8.34 5.98
CA GLU A 29 6.56 9.70 6.13
C GLU A 29 5.71 9.82 7.42
N ILE A 30 4.82 8.86 7.67
CA ILE A 30 3.97 8.83 8.88
C ILE A 30 4.82 8.68 10.14
N CYS A 31 5.73 7.71 10.17
CA CYS A 31 6.54 7.40 11.36
C CYS A 31 7.54 8.52 11.69
N ASN A 32 8.09 9.20 10.69
CA ASN A 32 9.06 10.29 10.91
C ASN A 32 8.42 11.68 10.90
N GLY A 33 7.10 11.78 10.78
CA GLY A 33 6.38 13.07 10.83
C GLY A 33 6.73 14.01 9.67
N ILE A 34 6.94 13.47 8.47
CA ILE A 34 7.27 14.27 7.28
C ILE A 34 5.99 14.94 6.77
N SER A 35 5.87 16.26 6.96
CA SER A 35 4.67 17.05 6.61
C SER A 35 4.49 17.33 5.11
N VAL A 36 5.54 17.16 4.29
CA VAL A 36 5.48 17.37 2.84
C VAL A 36 5.74 16.03 2.15
N PRO A 37 4.81 15.51 1.32
CA PRO A 37 5.01 14.21 0.66
C PRO A 37 6.24 14.25 -0.26
N GLU A 38 7.29 13.50 0.07
CA GLU A 38 8.49 13.34 -0.75
C GLU A 38 8.31 12.24 -1.81
N SER A 39 7.27 11.43 -1.68
CA SER A 39 6.92 10.36 -2.64
C SER A 39 6.92 10.79 -4.10
N LYS A 40 6.46 12.02 -4.40
CA LYS A 40 6.41 12.57 -5.76
C LYS A 40 7.77 13.07 -6.27
N THR A 41 8.65 13.54 -5.37
CA THR A 41 9.88 14.26 -5.73
C THR A 41 11.12 13.38 -5.77
N ARG A 42 11.14 12.28 -5.00
CA ARG A 42 12.34 11.44 -4.85
C ARG A 42 12.25 10.06 -5.51
N ILE A 43 11.04 9.56 -5.70
CA ILE A 43 10.82 8.16 -6.10
C ILE A 43 9.99 8.06 -7.40
N GLY A 44 9.37 9.15 -7.84
CA GLY A 44 8.66 9.21 -9.13
C GLY A 44 7.34 8.44 -9.15
N ILE A 45 6.77 8.12 -7.99
CA ILE A 45 5.50 7.40 -7.89
C ILE A 45 4.36 8.32 -8.32
N SER A 46 3.51 7.85 -9.22
CA SER A 46 2.31 8.57 -9.64
C SER A 46 1.19 8.47 -8.59
N LYS A 47 0.32 9.48 -8.54
CA LYS A 47 -0.88 9.45 -7.68
C LYS A 47 -1.77 8.24 -8.03
N GLU A 48 -1.84 7.90 -9.31
CA GLU A 48 -2.63 6.78 -9.83
C GLU A 48 -2.15 5.45 -9.25
N GLU A 49 -0.84 5.19 -9.24
CA GLU A 49 -0.27 3.98 -8.65
C GLU A 49 -0.58 3.86 -7.15
N VAL A 50 -0.51 4.96 -6.41
CA VAL A 50 -0.88 4.99 -4.98
C VAL A 50 -2.36 4.68 -4.80
N CYS A 51 -3.23 5.33 -5.58
CA CYS A 51 -4.67 5.09 -5.52
C CYS A 51 -5.03 3.65 -5.86
N THR A 52 -4.39 3.06 -6.88
CA THR A 52 -4.58 1.65 -7.24
C THR A 52 -4.19 0.73 -6.09
N LEU A 53 -3.02 0.94 -5.47
CA LEU A 53 -2.58 0.11 -4.35
C LEU A 53 -3.52 0.22 -3.13
N ILE A 54 -3.98 1.44 -2.81
CA ILE A 54 -4.93 1.65 -1.71
C ILE A 54 -6.24 0.93 -1.98
N ASN A 55 -6.80 1.05 -3.19
CA ASN A 55 -8.03 0.37 -3.56
C ASN A 55 -7.89 -1.15 -3.48
N ASP A 56 -6.78 -1.69 -3.99
CA ASP A 56 -6.44 -3.11 -3.91
C ASP A 56 -6.43 -3.59 -2.45
N ILE A 57 -5.79 -2.84 -1.54
CA ILE A 57 -5.74 -3.17 -0.10
C ILE A 57 -7.13 -3.06 0.55
N SER A 58 -7.90 -2.01 0.26
CA SER A 58 -9.25 -1.83 0.78
C SER A 58 -10.16 -3.00 0.40
N LEU A 59 -10.10 -3.47 -0.84
CA LEU A 59 -10.88 -4.64 -1.28
C LEU A 59 -10.53 -5.90 -0.49
N VAL A 60 -9.25 -6.11 -0.16
CA VAL A 60 -8.86 -7.24 0.70
C VAL A 60 -9.47 -7.09 2.09
N LEU A 61 -9.38 -5.91 2.70
CA LEU A 61 -9.92 -5.64 4.02
C LEU A 61 -11.44 -5.83 4.06
N ASP A 62 -12.16 -5.37 3.04
CA ASP A 62 -13.61 -5.55 2.93
C ASP A 62 -13.98 -7.04 2.90
N ASN A 63 -13.20 -7.87 2.19
CA ASN A 63 -13.40 -9.32 2.14
C ASN A 63 -12.99 -10.04 3.43
N MET A 64 -12.26 -9.40 4.33
CA MET A 64 -11.88 -9.96 5.64
C MET A 64 -12.91 -9.67 6.75
N ILE A 65 -13.84 -8.73 6.52
CA ILE A 65 -14.85 -8.32 7.51
C ILE A 65 -16.12 -9.20 7.43
N VAL A 66 -16.17 -10.14 6.46
CA VAL A 66 -17.27 -11.10 6.27
C VAL A 66 -17.05 -12.39 7.05
#